data_AF-A0A2V7ZCJ9-F1
#
_entry.id   AF-A0A2V7ZCJ9-F1
#
_cell.length_a   1.000
_cell.length_b   1.000
_cell.length_c   1.000
_cell.angle_alpha   90.00
_cell.angle_beta   90.00
_cell.angle_gamma   90.00
#
_symmetry.space_group_name_H-M   'P 1'
#
loop_
_entity.id
_entity.type
_entity.pdbx_description
1 polymer ?
#
loop_
_entity_poly.entity_id
_entity_poly.type
_entity_poly.pdbx_seq_one_letter_code
_entity_poly.pdbx_strand_id
1 'polypeptide(L)'
;MKLSGRSYFAAKTNANFPANRERLGLPTIQGIVLLFDAESGVPLAVLDSIEITIRRTGAATAAAAKKLARSDSSTVTICGCGEQGRVQLEAIAGVLPIERGPGRSMRIRSARGDLPRPGAASSRSRSGRRSTWARRSARATSS
;
A
#
# COMPACT_ATOMS: atom_id res chain seq x y z
N MET A 1 10.71 -24.73 13.61
CA MET A 1 11.26 -25.09 12.28
C MET A 1 12.61 -25.76 12.49
N LYS A 2 12.93 -26.86 11.80
CA LYS A 2 14.26 -27.49 11.89
C LYS A 2 15.15 -27.03 10.74
N LEU A 3 16.33 -26.49 11.05
CA LEU A 3 17.37 -26.12 10.10
C LEU A 3 18.68 -26.75 10.57
N SER A 4 19.33 -27.53 9.72
CA SER A 4 20.60 -28.21 10.04
C SER A 4 20.58 -29.01 11.35
N GLY A 5 19.44 -29.66 11.66
CA GLY A 5 19.25 -30.47 12.87
C GLY A 5 18.86 -29.69 14.12
N ARG A 6 18.91 -28.35 14.13
CA ARG A 6 18.50 -27.51 15.26
C ARG A 6 17.07 -27.01 15.11
N SER A 7 16.35 -26.90 16.23
CA SER A 7 14.98 -26.40 16.27
C SER A 7 14.96 -24.92 16.64
N TYR A 8 14.20 -24.12 15.89
CA TYR A 8 14.08 -22.67 16.12
C TYR A 8 12.63 -22.25 16.36
N PHE A 9 12.47 -21.28 17.26
CA PHE A 9 11.24 -20.56 17.56
C PHE A 9 11.41 -19.10 17.18
N ALA A 10 10.38 -18.49 16.58
CA ALA A 10 10.39 -17.07 16.26
C ALA A 10 9.08 -16.41 16.71
N ALA A 11 9.19 -15.27 17.37
CA ALA A 11 8.08 -14.44 17.77
C ALA A 11 8.13 -13.11 17.02
N LYS A 12 6.97 -12.62 16.57
CA LYS A 12 6.88 -11.34 15.85
C LYS A 12 5.91 -10.41 16.57
N THR A 13 6.39 -9.22 16.90
CA THR A 13 5.58 -8.18 17.54
C THR A 13 5.50 -6.99 16.60
N ASN A 14 4.28 -6.67 16.16
CA ASN A 14 4.01 -5.55 15.27
C ASN A 14 2.94 -4.64 15.85
N ALA A 15 3.08 -3.34 15.62
CA ALA A 15 2.08 -2.34 15.93
C ALA A 15 1.83 -1.44 14.71
N ASN A 16 0.59 -0.96 14.60
CA ASN A 16 0.15 -0.09 13.52
C ASN A 16 0.00 1.35 14.03
N PHE A 17 0.73 2.27 13.42
CA PHE A 17 0.75 3.70 13.73
C PHE A 17 0.47 4.50 12.45
N PRO A 18 -0.81 4.68 12.07
CA PRO A 18 -1.19 5.31 10.80
C PRO A 18 -0.58 6.71 10.58
N ALA A 19 -0.42 7.49 11.65
CA ALA A 19 0.10 8.85 11.61
C ALA A 19 1.64 8.93 11.54
N ASN A 20 2.39 7.81 11.64
CA ASN A 20 3.86 7.84 11.66
C ASN A 20 4.46 8.46 10.41
N ARG A 21 3.85 8.21 9.25
CA ARG A 21 4.38 8.70 7.98
C ARG A 21 4.34 10.21 7.88
N GLU A 22 3.24 10.81 8.36
CA GLU A 22 3.05 12.27 8.33
C GLU A 22 3.81 12.97 9.46
N ARG A 23 3.78 12.40 10.68
CA ARG A 23 4.34 13.05 11.87
C ARG A 23 5.84 12.89 12.02
N LEU A 24 6.38 11.73 11.63
CA LEU A 24 7.74 11.30 11.98
C LEU A 24 8.56 10.82 10.77
N GLY A 25 7.95 10.75 9.58
CA GLY A 25 8.59 10.16 8.39
C GLY A 25 8.85 8.65 8.51
N LEU A 26 8.30 7.99 9.54
CA LEU A 26 8.51 6.56 9.80
C LEU A 26 7.46 5.69 9.10
N PRO A 27 7.76 4.41 8.84
CA PRO A 27 6.76 3.45 8.36
C PRO A 27 5.56 3.33 9.32
N THR A 28 4.38 3.15 8.72
CA THR A 28 3.11 2.95 9.43
C THR A 28 3.13 1.73 10.35
N ILE A 29 3.77 0.65 9.92
CA ILE A 29 3.97 -0.54 10.77
C ILE A 29 5.34 -0.45 11.40
N GLN A 30 5.43 -0.70 12.70
CA GLN A 30 6.69 -0.85 13.43
C GLN A 30 6.70 -2.22 14.11
N GLY A 31 7.86 -2.84 14.24
CA GLY A 31 7.95 -4.14 14.91
C GLY A 31 9.28 -4.84 14.76
N ILE A 32 9.43 -5.91 15.53
CA ILE A 32 10.61 -6.77 15.52
C ILE A 32 10.21 -8.24 15.40
N VAL A 33 11.13 -9.03 14.86
CA VAL A 33 11.11 -10.49 14.94
C VAL A 33 12.23 -10.91 15.88
N LEU A 34 11.88 -11.67 16.91
CA LEU A 34 12.82 -12.30 17.83
C LEU A 34 13.00 -13.76 17.42
N LEU A 35 14.24 -14.19 17.25
CA LEU A 35 14.60 -15.57 16.98
C LEU A 35 15.17 -16.19 18.24
N PHE A 36 14.76 -17.42 18.55
CA PHE A 36 15.19 -18.18 19.71
C PHE A 36 15.64 -19.57 19.29
N ASP A 37 16.58 -20.12 20.05
CA ASP A 37 16.82 -21.56 20.07
C ASP A 37 15.62 -22.24 20.74
N ALA A 38 14.99 -23.21 20.08
CA ALA A 38 13.75 -23.80 20.58
C ALA A 38 13.99 -24.85 21.67
N GLU A 39 15.22 -25.31 21.86
CA GLU A 39 15.57 -26.29 22.90
C GLU A 39 15.89 -25.60 24.23
N SER A 40 16.72 -24.55 24.20
CA SER A 40 17.12 -23.81 25.40
C SER A 40 16.28 -22.56 25.71
N GLY A 41 15.55 -22.03 24.71
CA GLY A 41 14.83 -20.76 24.83
C GLY A 41 15.73 -19.52 24.76
N VAL A 42 17.03 -19.67 24.49
CA VAL A 42 17.97 -18.54 24.42
C VAL A 42 17.67 -17.66 23.20
N PRO A 43 17.58 -16.32 23.35
CA PRO A 43 17.43 -15.41 22.22
C PRO A 43 18.70 -15.41 21.37
N LEU A 44 18.52 -15.59 20.06
CA LEU A 44 19.60 -15.67 19.07
C LEU A 44 19.74 -14.38 18.25
N ALA A 45 18.62 -13.73 17.92
CA ALA A 45 18.64 -12.53 17.09
C ALA A 45 17.40 -11.65 17.30
N VAL A 46 17.60 -10.35 17.09
CA VAL A 46 16.55 -9.33 16.93
C VAL A 46 16.63 -8.84 15.49
N LEU A 47 15.51 -8.91 14.77
CA LEU A 47 15.44 -8.56 13.35
C LEU A 47 14.33 -7.55 13.11
N ASP A 48 14.51 -6.70 12.10
CA ASP A 48 13.46 -5.78 11.65
C ASP A 48 12.28 -6.58 11.05
N SER A 49 11.09 -6.36 11.59
CA SER A 49 9.89 -7.08 11.16
C SER A 49 9.34 -6.59 9.83
N ILE A 50 9.52 -5.31 9.52
CA ILE A 50 8.98 -4.66 8.33
C ILE A 50 9.64 -5.27 7.10
N GLU A 51 10.98 -5.31 7.10
CA GLU A 51 11.77 -5.83 5.99
C GLU A 51 11.51 -7.32 5.75
N ILE A 52 11.50 -8.13 6.81
CA ILE A 52 11.17 -9.56 6.73
C ILE A 52 9.74 -9.75 6.18
N THR A 53 8.79 -8.94 6.66
CA THR A 53 7.39 -9.05 6.25
C THR A 53 7.21 -8.67 4.78
N ILE A 54 7.87 -7.60 4.31
CA ILE A 54 7.82 -7.16 2.91
C ILE A 54 8.37 -8.28 2.00
N ARG A 55 9.56 -8.80 2.29
CA ARG A 55 10.21 -9.82 1.44
C ARG A 55 9.44 -11.12 1.40
N ARG A 56 9.00 -11.64 2.54
CA ARG A 56 8.26 -12.92 2.58
C ARG A 56 6.91 -12.83 1.88
N THR A 57 6.26 -11.66 1.92
CA THR A 57 4.98 -11.42 1.23
C THR A 57 5.20 -11.40 -0.28
N GLY A 58 6.23 -10.68 -0.74
CA GLY A 58 6.63 -10.71 -2.15
C GLY A 58 6.97 -12.12 -2.64
N ALA A 59 7.76 -12.87 -1.86
CA ALA A 59 8.12 -14.25 -2.19
C ALA A 59 6.91 -15.19 -2.27
N ALA A 60 5.93 -15.04 -1.37
CA ALA A 60 4.69 -15.80 -1.42
C ALA A 60 3.88 -15.49 -2.69
N THR A 61 3.75 -14.20 -3.06
CA THR A 61 3.12 -13.80 -4.33
C THR A 61 3.87 -14.40 -5.53
N ALA A 62 5.20 -14.33 -5.55
CA ALA A 62 6.00 -14.89 -6.63
C ALA A 62 5.86 -16.42 -6.74
N ALA A 63 5.84 -17.13 -5.61
CA ALA A 63 5.62 -18.57 -5.59
C ALA A 63 4.24 -18.94 -6.16
N ALA A 64 3.19 -18.18 -5.80
CA ALA A 64 1.86 -18.34 -6.36
C ALA A 64 1.84 -18.03 -7.87
N ALA A 65 2.44 -16.92 -8.30
CA ALA A 65 2.52 -16.53 -9.70
C ALA A 65 3.25 -17.58 -10.55
N LYS A 66 4.37 -18.12 -10.06
CA LYS A 66 5.13 -19.18 -10.73
C LYS A 66 4.31 -20.44 -10.99
N LYS A 67 3.32 -20.73 -10.16
CA LYS A 67 2.49 -21.94 -10.25
C LYS A 67 1.16 -21.73 -10.96
N LEU A 68 0.60 -20.52 -10.87
CA LEU A 68 -0.76 -20.23 -11.32
C LEU A 68 -0.83 -19.32 -12.56
N ALA A 69 0.21 -18.51 -12.82
CA ALA A 69 0.25 -17.67 -14.00
C ALA A 69 0.73 -18.47 -15.23
N ARG A 70 0.39 -17.99 -16.43
CA ARG A 70 0.99 -18.52 -17.66
C ARG A 70 2.49 -18.24 -17.66
N SER A 71 3.30 -19.21 -18.07
CA SER A 71 4.76 -19.10 -18.10
C SER A 71 5.30 -18.00 -19.00
N ASP A 72 4.52 -17.58 -20.00
CA ASP A 72 4.85 -16.50 -20.94
C ASP A 72 4.30 -15.12 -20.51
N SER A 73 3.74 -15.02 -19.30
CA SER A 73 3.16 -13.77 -18.80
C SER A 73 4.21 -12.67 -18.72
N SER A 74 3.99 -11.59 -19.49
CA SER A 74 4.96 -10.50 -19.64
C SER A 74 4.48 -9.16 -19.10
N THR A 75 3.23 -9.09 -18.65
CA THR A 75 2.55 -7.87 -18.19
C THR A 75 2.04 -8.12 -16.78
N VAL A 76 2.37 -7.21 -15.85
CA VAL A 76 1.89 -7.27 -14.47
C VAL A 76 1.18 -5.96 -14.11
N THR A 77 0.05 -6.09 -13.41
CA THR A 77 -0.67 -4.95 -12.86
C THR A 77 -0.45 -4.89 -11.37
N ILE A 78 0.06 -3.77 -10.86
CA ILE A 78 0.20 -3.52 -9.42
C ILE A 78 -0.80 -2.44 -9.01
N CYS A 79 -1.70 -2.79 -8.09
CA CYS A 79 -2.66 -1.88 -7.50
C CYS A 79 -2.09 -1.30 -6.19
N GLY A 80 -1.65 -0.04 -6.24
CA GLY A 80 -1.04 0.66 -5.11
C GLY A 80 0.48 0.80 -5.23
N CYS A 81 0.96 2.05 -5.23
CA CYS A 81 2.37 2.40 -5.46
C CYS A 81 3.19 2.56 -4.16
N GLY A 82 2.87 1.80 -3.10
CA GLY A 82 3.64 1.83 -1.86
C GLY A 82 4.86 0.91 -1.87
N GLU A 83 5.62 0.88 -0.77
CA GLU A 83 6.79 -0.01 -0.60
C GLU A 83 6.49 -1.49 -0.91
N GLN A 84 5.30 -1.96 -0.55
CA GLN A 84 4.84 -3.31 -0.85
C GLN A 84 4.73 -3.57 -2.36
N GLY A 85 4.30 -2.58 -3.14
CA GLY A 85 4.10 -2.72 -4.59
C GLY A 85 5.41 -2.91 -5.34
N ARG A 86 6.47 -2.21 -4.92
CA ARG A 86 7.82 -2.36 -5.48
C ARG A 86 8.36 -3.76 -5.26
N VAL A 87 8.29 -4.27 -4.03
CA VAL A 87 8.86 -5.59 -3.72
C VAL A 87 8.05 -6.72 -4.34
N GLN A 88 6.72 -6.60 -4.45
CA GLN A 88 5.92 -7.59 -5.18
C GLN A 88 6.29 -7.66 -6.65
N LEU A 89 6.49 -6.52 -7.31
CA LEU A 89 6.95 -6.48 -8.68
C LEU A 89 8.32 -7.16 -8.84
N GLU A 90 9.28 -6.81 -7.98
CA GLU A 90 10.63 -7.40 -8.02
C GLU A 90 10.58 -8.92 -7.83
N ALA A 91 9.75 -9.40 -6.90
CA ALA A 91 9.58 -10.82 -6.65
C ALA A 91 8.95 -11.55 -7.86
N ILE A 92 7.92 -10.96 -8.48
CA ILE A 92 7.26 -11.54 -9.67
C ILE A 92 8.21 -11.54 -10.88
N ALA A 93 8.95 -10.45 -11.09
CA ALA A 93 9.93 -10.36 -12.17
C ALA A 93 11.08 -11.38 -12.03
N GLY A 94 11.35 -11.86 -10.82
CA GLY A 94 12.31 -12.94 -10.59
C GLY A 94 11.83 -14.34 -11.00
N VAL A 95 10.54 -14.52 -11.31
CA VAL A 95 9.95 -15.84 -11.62
C VAL A 95 9.16 -15.88 -12.94
N LEU A 96 8.89 -14.74 -13.56
CA LEU A 96 8.17 -14.60 -14.83
C LEU A 96 8.93 -13.64 -15.77
N PRO A 97 8.78 -13.74 -17.10
CA PRO A 97 9.47 -12.90 -18.08
C PRO A 97 8.86 -11.49 -18.18
N ILE A 98 8.86 -10.78 -17.05
CA ILE A 98 8.41 -9.39 -16.92
C ILE A 98 9.58 -8.48 -17.32
N GLU A 99 9.54 -7.93 -18.54
CA GLU A 99 10.57 -7.00 -19.02
C GLU A 99 10.11 -5.54 -18.92
N ARG A 100 11.08 -4.64 -18.70
CA ARG A 100 10.90 -3.20 -18.87
C ARG A 100 11.30 -2.84 -20.31
N GLY A 101 10.39 -3.03 -21.27
CA GLY A 101 10.67 -2.77 -22.69
C GLY A 101 9.44 -2.36 -23.51
N PRO A 102 9.61 -1.65 -24.63
CA PRO A 102 8.48 -1.21 -25.46
C PRO A 102 7.80 -2.44 -26.08
N GLY A 103 6.56 -2.72 -25.67
CA GLY A 103 5.78 -3.90 -26.06
C GLY A 103 5.42 -4.83 -24.89
N ARG A 104 6.11 -4.73 -23.75
CA ARG A 104 5.80 -5.44 -22.48
C ARG A 104 5.53 -4.38 -21.40
N SER A 105 4.28 -4.29 -20.94
CA SER A 105 3.81 -3.15 -20.16
C SER A 105 3.78 -3.47 -18.67
N MET A 106 4.38 -2.59 -17.87
CA MET A 106 4.12 -2.51 -16.45
C MET A 106 3.03 -1.46 -16.21
N ARG A 107 1.85 -1.88 -15.76
CA ARG A 107 0.78 -0.96 -15.36
C ARG A 107 0.76 -0.85 -13.85
N ILE A 108 1.37 0.20 -13.32
CA ILE A 108 1.10 0.60 -11.94
C ILE A 108 -0.14 1.50 -11.95
N ARG A 109 -1.21 1.07 -11.27
CA ARG A 109 -2.34 1.95 -10.97
C ARG A 109 -2.30 2.31 -9.49
N SER A 110 -2.19 3.61 -9.21
CA SER A 110 -2.46 4.14 -7.88
C SER A 110 -3.97 4.20 -7.68
N ALA A 111 -4.49 3.63 -6.60
CA ALA A 111 -5.90 3.78 -6.23
C ALA A 111 -6.26 5.20 -5.72
N ARG A 112 -5.31 6.15 -5.68
CA ARG A 112 -5.56 7.54 -5.22
C ARG A 112 -6.09 8.50 -6.30
N GLY A 113 -6.78 8.00 -7.30
CA GLY A 113 -7.39 8.84 -8.32
C GLY A 113 -8.43 8.07 -9.10
N ASP A 114 -9.58 7.80 -8.47
CA ASP A 114 -10.88 7.55 -9.13
C ASP A 114 -12.01 7.43 -8.08
N LEU A 115 -11.96 8.25 -7.03
CA LEU A 115 -13.19 8.59 -6.30
C LEU A 115 -13.73 9.90 -6.90
N PRO A 116 -14.98 9.93 -7.39
CA PRO A 116 -15.57 11.19 -7.83
C PRO A 116 -15.51 12.18 -6.67
N ARG A 117 -14.90 13.34 -6.91
CA ARG A 117 -14.96 14.46 -5.97
C ARG A 117 -16.44 14.79 -5.74
N PRO A 118 -16.97 14.69 -4.51
CA PRO A 118 -18.27 15.28 -4.23
C PRO A 118 -18.09 16.79 -4.33
N GLY A 119 -18.72 17.42 -5.31
CA GLY A 119 -18.74 18.87 -5.44
C GLY A 119 -17.83 19.45 -6.52
N ALA A 120 -18.06 19.09 -7.78
CA ALA A 120 -17.79 20.00 -8.90
C ALA A 120 -19.13 20.28 -9.59
N ALA A 121 -19.99 21.03 -8.90
CA ALA A 121 -21.14 21.66 -9.54
C ALA A 121 -20.61 22.56 -10.65
N SER A 122 -21.01 22.26 -11.87
CA SER A 122 -20.62 22.97 -13.08
C SER A 122 -21.06 24.43 -13.00
N SER A 123 -20.09 25.35 -12.88
CA SER A 123 -20.29 26.75 -13.17
C SER A 123 -20.43 26.92 -14.69
N ARG A 124 -21.60 26.58 -15.24
CA ARG A 124 -22.00 27.04 -16.57
C ARG A 124 -22.30 28.53 -16.47
N SER A 125 -21.40 29.32 -17.05
CA SER A 125 -21.63 30.74 -17.34
C SER A 125 -22.89 30.89 -18.18
N ARG A 126 -23.95 31.43 -17.57
CA ARG A 126 -25.13 31.89 -18.30
C ARG A 126 -25.16 33.41 -18.18
N SER A 127 -24.52 34.04 -19.15
CA SER A 127 -24.67 35.45 -19.45
C SER A 127 -26.13 35.78 -19.73
N GLY A 128 -26.65 36.82 -19.07
CA GLY A 128 -27.80 37.60 -19.55
C GLY A 128 -29.18 37.08 -19.18
N ARG A 129 -29.73 37.56 -18.05
CA ARG A 129 -30.97 38.35 -18.03
C ARG A 129 -31.19 38.95 -16.64
N ARG A 130 -31.31 40.29 -16.64
CA ARG A 130 -31.81 41.13 -15.55
C ARG A 130 -33.22 40.68 -15.17
N SER A 131 -33.56 40.72 -13.87
CA SER A 131 -34.52 41.67 -13.29
C SER A 131 -35.20 41.12 -12.02
N THR A 132 -35.12 41.92 -10.95
CA THR A 132 -36.15 42.15 -9.90
C THR A 132 -36.48 41.04 -8.91
N TRP A 133 -36.85 41.50 -7.70
CA TRP A 133 -37.23 40.77 -6.47
C TRP A 133 -36.06 40.32 -5.58
N ALA A 134 -35.91 40.73 -4.32
CA ALA A 134 -36.74 41.56 -3.46
C ALA A 134 -35.88 42.21 -2.35
N ARG A 135 -36.07 43.51 -2.14
CA ARG A 135 -35.82 44.18 -0.86
C ARG A 135 -37.04 43.96 0.03
N ARG A 136 -36.82 43.46 1.24
CA ARG A 136 -37.61 43.59 2.50
C ARG A 136 -37.11 42.42 3.37
N SER A 137 -36.73 42.56 4.63
CA SER A 137 -37.04 43.58 5.62
C SER A 137 -36.19 43.25 6.86
N ALA A 138 -35.34 44.16 7.32
CA ALA A 138 -34.71 44.07 8.63
C ALA A 138 -34.54 45.49 9.19
N ARG A 139 -35.57 45.96 9.89
CA ARG A 139 -35.55 47.06 10.88
C ARG A 139 -36.90 47.11 11.60
N ALA A 140 -36.88 46.77 12.89
CA ALA A 140 -37.79 47.19 13.96
C ALA A 140 -37.41 46.35 15.21
N THR A 141 -36.56 46.84 16.11
CA THR A 141 -36.84 47.62 17.36
C THR A 141 -37.11 46.76 18.59
N SER A 142 -36.14 46.82 19.52
CA SER A 142 -36.25 47.01 20.98
C SER A 142 -37.46 46.46 21.75
N SER A 143 -37.16 45.67 22.78
CA SER A 143 -37.63 45.85 24.16
C SER A 143 -36.59 45.26 25.11
#